data_AF-A0A7C9EV19-F1
#
_entry.id   AF-A0A7C9EV19-F1
#
_cell.length_a   1.000
_cell.length_b   1.000
_cell.length_c   1.000
_cell.angle_alpha   90.00
_cell.angle_beta   90.00
_cell.angle_gamma   90.00
#
_symmetry.space_group_name_H-M   'P 1'
#
loop_
_entity.id
_entity.type
_entity.pdbx_description
1 polymer ?
#
loop_
_entity_poly.entity_id
_entity_poly.type
_entity_poly.pdbx_seq_one_letter_code
_entity_poly.pdbx_strand_id
1 'polypeptide(L)'
;YNLGVAGLTYWSPNVNIFRDPRWGRGQETPGEDPLLSSKYASAYVRGLQQTDDGDPNKLKVAACCKHYTAYDLDNWKGVDRFHFNAVVITQYTLSNAYVSMFYIALTN
;
A
#
# COMPACT_ATOMS: atom_id res chain seq x y z
N TYR A 1 0.00 18.66 24.72
CA TYR A 1 0.64 19.49 23.67
C TYR A 1 1.59 18.60 22.87
N ASN A 2 1.75 18.85 21.57
CA ASN A 2 2.70 18.10 20.73
C ASN A 2 4.10 18.72 20.82
N LEU A 3 5.16 17.93 20.59
CA LEU A 3 6.56 18.34 20.75
C LEU A 3 7.20 18.93 19.48
N GLY A 4 6.50 18.94 18.34
CA GLY A 4 7.00 19.54 17.09
C GLY A 4 8.13 18.76 16.39
N VAL A 5 8.28 17.46 16.68
CA VAL A 5 9.38 16.63 16.15
C VAL A 5 9.06 15.85 14.87
N ALA A 6 7.80 15.86 14.42
CA ALA A 6 7.34 15.11 13.25
C ALA A 6 6.17 15.81 12.54
N GLY A 7 6.03 15.53 11.25
CA GLY A 7 4.85 15.89 10.46
C GLY A 7 3.65 14.96 10.72
N LEU A 8 2.56 15.23 10.00
CA LEU A 8 1.30 14.46 10.09
C LEU A 8 1.04 13.60 8.84
N THR A 9 2.06 13.33 8.03
CA THR A 9 1.93 12.51 6.82
C THR A 9 2.89 11.33 6.89
N TYR A 10 2.34 10.13 6.71
CA TYR A 10 3.11 8.90 6.82
C TYR A 10 3.01 8.10 5.52
N TRP A 11 4.15 7.68 4.98
CA TRP A 11 4.23 6.85 3.78
C TRP A 11 3.95 5.38 4.09
N SER A 12 2.74 5.13 4.58
CA SER A 12 2.22 3.82 4.99
C SER A 12 0.71 3.76 4.74
N PRO A 13 0.14 2.57 4.50
CA PRO A 13 0.79 1.25 4.48
C PRO A 13 1.45 0.86 3.15
N ASN A 14 2.38 -0.11 3.20
CA ASN A 14 2.78 -0.87 2.01
C ASN A 14 1.74 -1.98 1.76
N VAL A 15 1.06 -1.92 0.63
CA VAL A 15 -0.08 -2.79 0.29
C VAL A 15 0.18 -3.59 -0.98
N ASN A 16 1.38 -3.51 -1.54
CA ASN A 16 1.74 -4.35 -2.69
C ASN A 16 1.62 -5.84 -2.32
N ILE A 17 1.39 -6.67 -3.34
CA ILE A 17 1.30 -8.11 -3.17
C ILE A 17 2.70 -8.70 -3.11
N PHE A 18 2.96 -9.56 -2.12
CA PHE A 18 4.20 -10.33 -2.06
C PHE A 18 4.17 -11.51 -3.04
N ARG A 19 4.12 -11.20 -4.34
CA ARG A 19 3.93 -12.20 -5.40
C ARG A 19 5.20 -13.00 -5.70
N ASP A 20 6.35 -12.33 -5.67
CA ASP A 20 7.65 -12.97 -5.87
C ASP A 20 8.34 -13.11 -4.51
N PRO A 21 8.54 -14.35 -3.99
CA PRO A 21 9.12 -14.58 -2.67
C PRO A 21 10.57 -14.05 -2.53
N ARG A 22 11.22 -13.68 -3.64
CA ARG A 22 12.57 -13.11 -3.65
C ARG A 22 12.57 -11.60 -3.39
N TRP A 23 11.41 -10.96 -3.37
CA TRP A 23 11.31 -9.52 -3.18
C TRP A 23 11.77 -9.11 -1.77
N GLY A 24 12.86 -8.33 -1.71
CA GLY A 24 13.47 -7.92 -0.44
C GLY A 24 12.59 -7.08 0.49
N ARG A 25 11.48 -6.53 -0.03
CA ARG A 25 10.51 -5.74 0.72
C ARG A 25 9.17 -6.45 0.94
N GLY A 26 9.06 -7.74 0.59
CA GLY A 26 7.87 -8.53 0.87
C GLY A 26 7.50 -8.57 2.36
N GLN A 27 8.50 -8.50 3.24
CA GLN A 27 8.33 -8.39 4.69
C GLN A 27 7.55 -7.15 5.18
N GLU A 28 7.42 -6.10 4.35
CA GLU A 28 6.66 -4.90 4.67
C GLU A 28 5.15 -5.05 4.42
N THR A 29 4.74 -6.12 3.73
CA THR A 29 3.38 -6.30 3.20
C THR A 29 2.59 -7.29 4.04
N PRO A 30 1.24 -7.27 3.95
CA PRO A 30 0.40 -8.28 4.58
C PRO A 30 0.40 -9.65 3.87
N GLY A 31 1.25 -9.87 2.86
CA GLY A 31 1.44 -11.16 2.19
C GLY A 31 1.06 -11.17 0.71
N GLU A 32 0.81 -12.37 0.18
CA GLU A 32 0.55 -12.61 -1.25
C GLU A 32 -0.93 -12.54 -1.67
N ASP A 33 -1.85 -12.47 -0.71
CA ASP A 33 -3.29 -12.52 -0.98
C ASP A 33 -3.88 -11.10 -1.16
N PRO A 34 -4.49 -10.77 -2.33
CA PRO A 34 -5.09 -9.45 -2.56
C PRO A 34 -6.28 -9.13 -1.65
N LEU A 35 -7.06 -10.14 -1.25
CA LEU A 35 -8.21 -9.93 -0.37
C LEU A 35 -7.76 -9.53 1.04
N LEU A 36 -6.80 -10.26 1.60
CA LEU A 36 -6.17 -9.94 2.88
C LEU A 36 -5.50 -8.57 2.80
N SER A 37 -4.74 -8.29 1.74
CA SER A 37 -4.07 -7.01 1.54
C SER A 37 -5.05 -5.84 1.49
N SER A 38 -6.22 -6.04 0.86
CA SER A 38 -7.27 -5.03 0.80
C SER A 38 -7.90 -4.74 2.17
N LYS A 39 -8.19 -5.79 2.95
CA LYS A 39 -8.72 -5.64 4.32
C LYS A 39 -7.70 -4.96 5.23
N TYR A 40 -6.43 -5.34 5.11
CA TYR A 40 -5.33 -4.70 5.84
C TYR A 40 -5.23 -3.22 5.48
N ALA A 41 -5.23 -2.88 4.19
CA ALA A 41 -5.13 -1.50 3.72
C ALA A 41 -6.28 -0.63 4.27
N SER A 42 -7.52 -1.10 4.15
CA SER A 42 -8.71 -0.44 4.69
C SER A 42 -8.58 -0.21 6.21
N ALA A 43 -8.26 -1.24 6.98
CA ALA A 43 -8.15 -1.11 8.43
C ALA A 43 -7.01 -0.17 8.85
N TYR A 44 -5.86 -0.25 8.19
CA TYR A 44 -4.67 0.57 8.50
C TYR A 44 -4.89 2.04 8.18
N VAL A 45 -5.42 2.35 6.99
CA VAL A 45 -5.75 3.72 6.59
C VAL A 45 -6.81 4.30 7.52
N ARG A 46 -7.84 3.52 7.86
CA ARG A 46 -8.87 3.93 8.82
C ARG A 46 -8.26 4.29 10.18
N GLY A 47 -7.39 3.43 10.72
CA GLY A 47 -6.74 3.65 12.01
C GLY A 47 -5.81 4.87 12.05
N LEU A 48 -5.16 5.20 10.92
CA LEU A 48 -4.35 6.41 10.79
C LEU A 48 -5.18 7.68 10.63
N GLN A 49 -6.23 7.64 9.82
CA GLN A 49 -6.93 8.85 9.39
C GLN A 49 -8.08 9.26 10.31
N GLN A 50 -8.80 8.31 10.91
CA GLN A 50 -9.97 8.65 11.73
C GLN A 50 -9.56 9.28 13.06
N THR A 51 -10.20 10.39 13.37
CA THR A 51 -10.10 11.06 14.68
C THR A 51 -10.96 10.34 15.71
N ASP A 52 -10.60 10.50 16.99
CA ASP A 52 -11.31 9.83 18.09
C ASP A 52 -12.75 10.37 18.26
N ASP A 53 -13.02 11.60 17.79
CA ASP A 53 -14.36 12.23 17.73
C ASP A 53 -15.16 11.85 16.48
N GLY A 54 -14.55 11.13 15.53
CA GLY A 54 -15.21 10.66 14.30
C GLY A 54 -15.54 11.75 13.28
N ASP A 55 -15.02 12.97 13.42
CA ASP A 55 -15.28 14.08 12.49
C ASP A 55 -14.69 13.81 11.09
N PRO A 56 -15.52 13.64 10.05
CA PRO A 56 -15.04 13.29 8.71
C PRO A 56 -14.29 14.44 8.02
N ASN A 57 -14.35 15.66 8.55
CA ASN A 57 -13.64 16.82 7.99
C ASN A 57 -12.24 16.99 8.58
N LYS A 58 -11.81 16.10 9.47
CA LYS A 58 -10.48 16.13 10.10
C LYS A 58 -9.73 14.83 9.84
N LEU A 59 -8.42 14.95 9.69
CA LEU A 59 -7.51 13.81 9.69
C LEU A 59 -6.74 13.78 11.00
N LYS A 60 -6.65 12.60 11.63
CA LYS A 60 -5.73 12.36 12.74
C LYS A 60 -4.28 12.44 12.24
N VAL A 61 -3.95 11.65 11.22
CA VAL A 61 -2.77 11.81 10.35
C VAL A 61 -3.14 11.40 8.92
N ALA A 62 -2.38 11.84 7.91
CA ALA A 62 -2.56 11.43 6.53
C ALA A 62 -1.82 10.12 6.23
N ALA A 63 -2.55 9.12 5.74
CA ALA A 63 -1.98 7.88 5.24
C ALA A 63 -1.60 8.01 3.76
N CYS A 64 -0.71 7.15 3.29
CA CYS A 64 -0.30 7.09 1.89
C CYS A 64 -0.03 5.63 1.52
N CYS A 65 -1.03 5.00 0.88
CA CYS A 65 -0.88 3.65 0.35
C CYS A 65 0.19 3.64 -0.73
N LYS A 66 1.12 2.69 -0.63
CA LYS A 66 2.22 2.53 -1.57
C LYS A 66 2.43 1.07 -1.94
N HIS A 67 3.03 0.78 -3.09
CA HIS A 67 3.53 1.67 -4.14
C HIS A 67 2.66 1.42 -5.38
N TYR A 68 1.80 2.38 -5.72
CA TYR A 68 0.86 2.23 -6.82
C TYR A 68 1.62 2.29 -8.16
N THR A 69 1.66 1.25 -8.99
CA THR A 69 1.15 -0.12 -8.79
C THR A 69 2.14 -1.14 -9.38
N ALA A 70 1.85 -2.45 -9.25
CA ALA A 70 2.64 -3.55 -9.80
C ALA A 70 4.14 -3.50 -9.44
N TYR A 71 4.45 -3.03 -8.23
CA TYR A 71 5.79 -2.99 -7.67
C TYR A 71 5.96 -4.10 -6.63
N ASP A 72 6.69 -5.14 -7.02
CA ASP A 72 7.00 -6.32 -6.20
C ASP A 72 8.40 -6.88 -6.49
N LEU A 73 9.32 -6.04 -6.98
CA LEU A 73 10.70 -6.40 -7.30
C LEU A 73 11.65 -5.25 -6.96
N ASP A 74 12.79 -5.54 -6.32
CA ASP A 74 13.82 -4.52 -6.05
C ASP A 74 15.00 -4.61 -7.03
N ASN A 75 15.62 -5.79 -7.12
CA ASN A 75 16.71 -6.06 -8.05
C ASN A 75 16.80 -7.57 -8.27
N TRP A 76 16.63 -8.00 -9.52
CA TRP A 76 16.76 -9.40 -9.89
C TRP A 76 17.31 -9.55 -11.31
N LYS A 77 18.29 -10.45 -11.49
CA LYS A 77 18.96 -10.71 -12.78
C LYS A 77 19.47 -9.45 -13.50
N GLY A 78 19.96 -8.47 -12.72
CA GLY A 78 20.51 -7.22 -13.27
C GLY A 78 19.47 -6.18 -13.67
N VAL A 79 18.19 -6.39 -13.38
CA VAL A 79 17.13 -5.40 -13.56
C VAL A 79 16.73 -4.87 -12.18
N ASP A 80 16.99 -3.59 -11.94
CA ASP A 80 16.54 -2.90 -10.74
C ASP A 80 15.14 -2.29 -10.90
N ARG A 81 14.52 -1.95 -9.78
CA ARG A 81 13.17 -1.36 -9.71
C ARG A 81 12.99 -0.03 -10.43
N PHE A 82 14.06 0.74 -10.62
CA PHE A 82 13.96 2.04 -11.31
C PHE A 82 13.87 1.85 -12.82
N HIS A 83 14.33 0.70 -13.32
CA HIS A 83 14.35 0.35 -14.74
C HIS A 83 13.42 -0.82 -15.10
N PHE A 84 12.74 -1.42 -14.13
CA PHE A 84 11.85 -2.54 -14.36
C PHE A 84 10.60 -2.12 -15.14
N ASN A 85 10.33 -2.81 -16.25
CA ASN A 85 9.11 -2.62 -17.04
C ASN A 85 8.09 -3.73 -16.71
N ALA A 86 7.15 -3.43 -15.83
CA ALA A 86 6.09 -4.36 -15.46
C ALA A 86 5.09 -4.56 -16.61
N VAL A 87 5.03 -5.76 -17.18
CA VAL A 87 4.04 -6.13 -18.21
C VAL A 87 2.93 -6.96 -17.58
N VAL A 88 1.83 -6.31 -17.22
CA VAL A 88 0.63 -6.98 -16.69
C VAL A 88 -0.31 -7.31 -17.86
N ILE A 89 -0.40 -8.61 -18.20
CA ILE A 89 -1.00 -9.08 -19.47
C ILE A 89 -2.51 -8.81 -19.56
N THR A 90 -3.24 -8.86 -18.45
CA THR A 90 -4.69 -8.73 -18.45
C THR A 90 -5.19 -7.64 -17.51
N GLN A 91 -6.23 -6.93 -17.93
CA GLN A 91 -6.97 -6.01 -17.06
C GLN A 91 -7.56 -6.72 -15.85
N TYR A 92 -7.93 -8.00 -16.00
CA TYR A 92 -8.38 -8.82 -14.88
C TYR A 92 -7.30 -8.94 -13.80
N THR A 93 -6.06 -9.27 -14.16
CA THR A 93 -4.94 -9.35 -13.21
C THR A 93 -4.61 -7.99 -12.63
N LEU A 94 -4.57 -6.93 -13.45
CA LEU A 94 -4.31 -5.57 -12.97
C LEU A 94 -5.33 -5.18 -11.89
N SER A 95 -6.61 -5.30 -12.19
CA SER A 95 -7.69 -4.90 -11.27
C SER A 95 -7.74 -5.74 -10.00
N ASN A 96 -7.70 -7.08 -10.13
CA ASN A 96 -7.93 -7.95 -8.98
C ASN A 96 -6.69 -8.14 -8.09
N ALA A 97 -5.50 -8.18 -8.68
CA ALA A 97 -4.28 -8.46 -7.93
C ALA A 97 -3.51 -7.19 -7.54
N TYR A 98 -3.41 -6.20 -8.42
CA TYR A 98 -2.50 -5.06 -8.22
C TYR A 98 -3.18 -3.75 -7.83
N VAL A 99 -4.50 -3.62 -8.04
CA VAL A 99 -5.24 -2.36 -7.80
C VAL A 99 -6.28 -2.48 -6.68
N SER A 100 -6.88 -3.66 -6.47
CA SER A 100 -7.99 -3.88 -5.53
C SER A 100 -7.75 -3.31 -4.13
N MET A 101 -6.57 -3.53 -3.57
CA MET A 101 -6.18 -3.02 -2.26
C MET A 101 -6.09 -1.50 -2.18
N PHE A 102 -5.63 -0.83 -3.25
CA PHE A 102 -5.56 0.62 -3.31
C PHE A 102 -6.96 1.22 -3.46
N TYR A 103 -7.80 0.60 -4.29
CA TYR A 103 -9.19 1.01 -4.45
C TYR A 103 -9.94 0.92 -3.12
N ILE A 104 -9.88 -0.24 -2.45
CA ILE A 104 -10.56 -0.48 -1.17
C ILE A 104 -10.03 0.44 -0.06
N ALA A 105 -8.74 0.78 -0.06
CA ALA A 105 -8.19 1.74 0.89
C ALA A 105 -8.75 3.17 0.74
N LEU A 106 -9.13 3.56 -0.49
CA LEU A 106 -9.60 4.91 -0.82
C LEU A 106 -11.12 5.07 -0.70
N THR A 107 -11.89 3.97 -0.81
CA THR A 107 -13.36 4.00 -0.83
C THR A 107 -13.98 3.58 0.50
N ASN A 108 -13.23 3.70 1.59
CA ASN A 108 -13.62 3.28 2.93
C ASN A 108 -14.65 4.22 3.58
#